data_AF-A0A497DNG1-F1
#
_entry.id   AF-A0A497DNG1-F1
#
_cell.length_a   1.000
_cell.length_b   1.000
_cell.length_c   1.000
_cell.angle_alpha   90.00
_cell.angle_beta   90.00
_cell.angle_gamma   90.00
#
_symmetry.space_group_name_H-M   'P 1'
#
loop_
_entity.id
_entity.type
_entity.pdbx_description
1 polymer ?
#
loop_
_entity_poly.entity_id
_entity_poly.type
_entity_poly.pdbx_seq_one_letter_code
_entity_poly.pdbx_strand_id
1 'polypeptide(L)'
;MNQKENKRYERLSSSSKKQLVIESDQVLHELQTEFTDNLSGMDYFYGVAHQFARGQLSNQEKRKYIATSCVQVPIELIYAAGALPVRTCSGAHSMSMAGAEFLPARSCSLVNATFGVIHT
;
A
#
# COMPACT_ATOMS: atom_id res chain seq x y z
N MET A 1 19.57 -17.02 3.79
CA MET A 1 19.78 -15.67 4.34
C MET A 1 20.49 -15.79 5.67
N ASN A 2 21.62 -15.12 5.84
CA ASN A 2 22.41 -15.16 7.09
C ASN A 2 21.73 -14.30 8.18
N GLN A 3 21.99 -14.57 9.46
CA GLN A 3 21.45 -13.84 10.62
C GLN A 3 21.70 -12.33 10.56
N LYS A 4 22.81 -11.89 9.97
CA LYS A 4 23.14 -10.47 9.73
C LYS A 4 22.24 -9.82 8.66
N GLU A 5 21.92 -10.56 7.60
CA GLU A 5 21.02 -10.11 6.54
C GLU A 5 19.58 -10.01 7.04
N ASN A 6 19.14 -10.96 7.87
CA ASN A 6 17.82 -10.93 8.48
C ASN A 6 17.61 -9.69 9.38
N LYS A 7 18.60 -9.36 10.22
CA LYS A 7 18.57 -8.14 11.05
C LYS A 7 18.62 -6.84 10.23
N ARG A 8 19.22 -6.85 9.03
CA ARG A 8 19.17 -5.70 8.11
C ARG A 8 17.76 -5.55 7.55
N TYR A 9 17.18 -6.66 7.09
CA TYR A 9 15.84 -6.70 6.52
C TYR A 9 14.75 -6.22 7.48
N GLU A 10 14.75 -6.71 8.72
CA GLU A 10 13.79 -6.28 9.75
C GLU A 10 13.87 -4.78 10.04
N ARG A 11 15.08 -4.20 10.00
CA ARG A 11 15.28 -2.76 10.15
C ARG A 11 14.76 -1.98 8.95
N LEU A 12 15.02 -2.47 7.74
CA LEU A 12 14.49 -1.86 6.51
C LEU A 12 12.95 -1.86 6.54
N SER A 13 12.34 -3.01 6.81
CA SER A 13 10.88 -3.17 6.91
C SER A 13 10.26 -2.21 7.94
N SER A 14 10.78 -2.21 9.17
CA SER A 14 10.24 -1.35 10.23
C SER A 14 10.43 0.14 9.95
N SER A 15 11.53 0.54 9.30
CA SER A 15 11.77 1.93 8.87
C SER A 15 10.83 2.33 7.74
N SER A 16 10.67 1.50 6.70
CA SER A 16 9.80 1.78 5.56
C SER A 16 8.34 1.90 5.95
N LYS A 17 7.84 1.05 6.87
CA LYS A 17 6.47 1.16 7.39
C LYS A 17 6.21 2.48 8.12
N LYS A 18 7.18 2.94 8.92
CA LYS A 18 7.08 4.25 9.58
C LYS A 18 7.08 5.39 8.55
N GLN A 19 7.95 5.29 7.54
CA GLN A 19 8.03 6.29 6.49
C GLN A 19 6.75 6.38 5.66
N LEU A 20 6.07 5.24 5.40
CA LEU A 20 4.76 5.20 4.75
C LEU A 20 3.70 6.01 5.51
N VAL A 21 3.68 5.91 6.84
CA VAL A 21 2.73 6.68 7.65
C VAL A 21 3.06 8.17 7.57
N ILE A 22 4.33 8.54 7.67
CA ILE A 22 4.78 9.94 7.61
C ILE A 22 4.46 10.56 6.24
N GLU A 23 4.82 9.89 5.14
CA GLU A 23 4.57 10.40 3.79
C GLU A 23 3.05 10.53 3.52
N SER A 24 2.25 9.60 4.02
CA SER A 24 0.78 9.66 3.90
C SER A 24 0.19 10.81 4.71
N ASP A 25 0.63 10.99 5.97
CA ASP A 25 0.12 12.06 6.84
C ASP A 25 0.52 13.45 6.32
N GLN A 26 1.71 13.59 5.76
CA GLN A 26 2.13 14.84 5.11
C GLN A 26 1.24 15.18 3.92
N VAL A 27 1.06 14.24 2.99
CA VAL A 27 0.22 14.46 1.79
C VAL A 27 -1.23 14.73 2.19
N LEU A 28 -1.77 14.01 3.18
CA LEU A 28 -3.14 14.24 3.66
C LEU A 28 -3.29 15.61 4.33
N HIS A 29 -2.27 16.08 5.06
CA HIS A 29 -2.27 17.44 5.61
C HIS A 29 -2.35 18.48 4.50
N GLU A 30 -1.46 18.40 3.50
CA GLU A 30 -1.43 19.32 2.35
C GLU A 30 -2.79 19.34 1.62
N LEU A 31 -3.39 18.17 1.37
CA LEU A 31 -4.71 18.05 0.73
C LEU A 31 -5.86 18.63 1.57
N GLN A 32 -5.74 18.62 2.90
CA GLN A 32 -6.81 19.07 3.78
C GLN A 32 -6.72 20.56 4.13
N THR A 33 -5.51 21.12 4.23
CA THR A 33 -5.30 22.49 4.72
C THR A 33 -4.89 23.47 3.63
N GLU A 34 -4.17 23.01 2.61
CA GLU A 34 -3.59 23.88 1.58
C GLU A 34 -4.35 23.81 0.25
N PHE A 35 -5.06 22.72 -0.03
CA PHE A 35 -5.83 22.56 -1.27
C PHE A 35 -7.15 23.36 -1.23
N THR A 36 -7.25 24.38 -2.07
CA THR A 36 -8.34 25.37 -2.05
C THR A 36 -9.69 24.83 -2.53
N ASP A 37 -9.69 23.79 -3.37
CA ASP A 37 -10.91 23.19 -3.95
C ASP A 37 -11.30 21.88 -3.24
N ASN A 38 -11.04 21.79 -1.94
CA ASN A 38 -11.34 20.60 -1.15
C ASN A 38 -12.85 20.44 -0.94
N LEU A 39 -13.45 19.46 -1.63
CA LEU A 39 -14.87 19.14 -1.53
C LEU A 39 -15.20 18.50 -0.18
N SER A 40 -16.32 18.88 0.44
CA SER A 40 -16.77 18.29 1.72
C SER A 40 -17.00 16.78 1.65
N GLY A 41 -17.27 16.22 0.46
CA GLY A 41 -17.37 14.78 0.26
C GLY A 41 -16.05 14.01 0.44
N MET A 42 -14.91 14.70 0.50
CA MET A 42 -13.58 14.08 0.59
C MET A 42 -13.22 13.56 1.98
N ASP A 43 -13.89 14.03 3.04
CA ASP A 43 -13.61 13.65 4.43
C ASP A 43 -13.65 12.12 4.64
N TYR A 44 -14.60 11.44 3.99
CA TYR A 44 -14.68 9.98 3.99
C TYR A 44 -13.40 9.34 3.44
N PHE A 45 -12.95 9.79 2.27
CA PHE A 45 -11.79 9.22 1.58
C PHE A 45 -10.48 9.51 2.34
N TYR A 46 -10.35 10.69 2.94
CA TYR A 46 -9.21 10.99 3.82
C TYR A 46 -9.20 10.09 5.06
N GLY A 47 -10.36 9.85 5.66
CA GLY A 47 -10.49 8.90 6.76
C GLY A 47 -10.07 7.48 6.37
N VAL A 48 -10.46 7.01 5.19
CA VAL A 48 -10.03 5.70 4.63
C VAL A 48 -8.52 5.68 4.37
N ALA A 49 -7.96 6.74 3.80
CA ALA A 49 -6.52 6.84 3.51
C ALA A 49 -5.68 6.82 4.79
N HIS A 50 -6.09 7.55 5.84
CA HIS A 50 -5.44 7.51 7.15
C HIS A 50 -5.46 6.12 7.78
N GLN A 51 -6.60 5.41 7.67
CA GLN A 51 -6.70 4.04 8.18
C GLN A 51 -5.83 3.08 7.37
N PHE A 52 -5.79 3.23 6.05
CA PHE A 52 -4.95 2.43 5.16
C PHE A 52 -3.47 2.57 5.52
N ALA A 53 -2.97 3.81 5.59
CA ALA A 53 -1.56 4.08 5.88
C ALA A 53 -1.08 3.48 7.21
N ARG A 54 -1.98 3.40 8.19
CA ARG A 54 -1.71 2.85 9.53
C ARG A 54 -2.02 1.36 9.67
N GLY A 55 -2.45 0.68 8.59
CA GLY A 55 -2.84 -0.72 8.63
C GLY A 55 -4.09 -0.99 9.49
N GLN A 56 -4.96 0.01 9.64
CA GLN A 56 -6.15 -0.01 10.49
C GLN A 56 -7.44 -0.31 9.73
N LEU A 57 -7.38 -0.57 8.42
CA LEU A 57 -8.54 -1.03 7.67
C LEU A 57 -9.00 -2.39 8.22
N SER A 58 -10.12 -2.39 8.92
CA SER A 58 -10.67 -3.62 9.51
C SER A 58 -11.31 -4.49 8.42
N ASN A 59 -10.89 -5.75 8.33
CA ASN A 59 -11.60 -6.78 7.55
C ASN A 59 -12.81 -7.26 8.34
N GLN A 60 -13.95 -6.60 8.16
CA GLN A 60 -15.21 -6.92 8.83
C GLN A 60 -15.93 -8.14 8.20
N GLU A 61 -15.43 -8.65 7.08
CA GLU A 61 -16.14 -9.65 6.30
C GLU A 61 -15.49 -11.03 6.34
N LYS A 62 -16.33 -12.06 6.49
CA LYS A 62 -15.91 -13.48 6.45
C LYS A 62 -15.61 -13.99 5.03
N ARG A 63 -15.49 -13.09 4.05
CA ARG A 63 -15.23 -13.44 2.64
C ARG A 63 -13.74 -13.68 2.41
N LYS A 64 -13.41 -14.51 1.42
CA LYS A 64 -12.02 -14.65 0.94
C LYS A 64 -11.64 -13.42 0.13
N TYR A 65 -10.41 -12.96 0.27
CA TYR A 65 -9.87 -11.85 -0.52
C TYR A 65 -8.96 -12.40 -1.62
N ILE A 66 -9.11 -11.89 -2.84
CA ILE A 66 -8.27 -12.22 -3.99
C ILE A 66 -7.52 -10.96 -4.40
N ALA A 67 -6.21 -10.98 -4.19
CA ALA A 67 -5.33 -9.90 -4.61
C ALA A 67 -5.21 -9.86 -6.14
N THR A 68 -5.28 -8.66 -6.71
CA THR A 68 -5.19 -8.42 -8.15
C THR A 68 -4.29 -7.22 -8.43
N SER A 69 -3.48 -7.31 -9.48
CA SER A 69 -2.54 -6.25 -9.89
C SER A 69 -2.84 -5.64 -11.26
N CYS A 70 -3.71 -6.28 -12.07
CA CYS A 70 -4.02 -5.82 -13.43
C CYS A 70 -5.53 -5.63 -13.62
N VAL A 71 -5.94 -4.53 -14.24
CA VAL A 71 -7.36 -4.23 -14.53
C VAL A 71 -8.03 -5.32 -15.38
N GLN A 72 -7.26 -6.02 -16.22
CA GLN A 72 -7.75 -7.10 -17.08
C GLN A 72 -8.10 -8.39 -16.33
N VAL A 73 -7.82 -8.48 -15.02
CA VAL A 73 -8.31 -9.59 -14.20
C VAL A 73 -9.85 -9.49 -14.13
N PRO A 74 -10.59 -10.55 -14.51
CA PRO A 74 -12.05 -10.54 -14.51
C PRO A 74 -12.60 -10.58 -13.09
N ILE A 75 -12.81 -9.41 -12.49
CA ILE A 75 -13.26 -9.26 -11.10
C ILE A 75 -14.69 -9.77 -10.90
N GLU A 76 -15.47 -9.85 -11.97
CA GLU A 76 -16.82 -10.40 -12.01
C GLU A 76 -16.81 -11.88 -11.59
N LEU A 77 -15.81 -12.66 -12.01
CA LEU A 77 -15.65 -14.05 -11.60
C LEU A 77 -15.28 -14.17 -10.12
N ILE A 78 -14.49 -13.24 -9.60
CA ILE A 78 -14.11 -13.17 -8.17
C ILE A 78 -15.37 -12.92 -7.32
N TYR A 79 -16.19 -11.95 -7.71
CA TYR A 79 -17.47 -11.67 -7.05
C TYR A 79 -18.45 -12.84 -7.15
N ALA A 80 -18.58 -13.46 -8.32
CA ALA A 80 -19.46 -14.61 -8.52
C ALA A 80 -19.06 -15.82 -7.64
N ALA A 81 -17.77 -15.96 -7.33
CA ALA A 81 -17.24 -16.96 -6.41
C ALA A 81 -17.45 -16.59 -4.91
N GLY A 82 -18.12 -15.48 -4.60
CA GLY A 82 -18.35 -15.01 -3.24
C GLY A 82 -17.10 -14.44 -2.54
N ALA A 83 -16.05 -14.14 -3.31
CA ALA A 83 -14.82 -13.52 -2.83
C ALA A 83 -14.82 -12.00 -3.09
N LEU A 84 -13.86 -11.31 -2.48
CA LEU A 84 -13.62 -9.89 -2.68
C LEU A 84 -12.32 -9.64 -3.44
N PRO A 85 -12.35 -8.95 -4.60
CA PRO A 85 -11.13 -8.53 -5.27
C PRO A 85 -10.49 -7.36 -4.51
N VAL A 86 -9.18 -7.43 -4.28
CA VAL A 86 -8.39 -6.34 -3.68
C VAL A 86 -7.31 -5.91 -4.65
N ARG A 87 -7.18 -4.61 -4.87
CA ARG A 87 -6.09 -4.04 -5.68
C ARG A 87 -4.87 -3.85 -4.80
N THR A 88 -3.75 -4.46 -5.19
CA THR A 88 -2.53 -4.44 -4.36
C THR A 88 -1.40 -3.62 -4.97
N CYS A 89 -1.63 -2.93 -6.08
CA CYS A 89 -0.64 -2.01 -6.64
C CYS A 89 -0.35 -0.89 -5.65
N SER A 90 0.92 -0.69 -5.32
CA SER A 90 1.38 0.38 -4.44
C SER A 90 2.15 1.45 -5.23
N GLY A 91 1.93 2.72 -4.86
CA GLY A 91 2.68 3.88 -5.35
C GLY A 91 3.57 4.52 -4.29
N ALA A 92 3.67 3.91 -3.10
CA ALA A 92 4.42 4.47 -1.97
C ALA A 92 5.91 4.56 -2.26
N HIS A 93 6.50 5.73 -2.07
CA HIS A 93 7.91 5.98 -2.35
C HIS A 93 8.81 5.18 -1.39
N SER A 94 8.48 5.23 -0.10
CA SER A 94 9.13 4.45 0.96
C SER A 94 9.18 2.94 0.65
N MET A 95 8.10 2.40 0.09
CA MET A 95 7.99 0.99 -0.29
C MET A 95 8.72 0.68 -1.60
N SER A 96 8.75 1.62 -2.55
CA SER A 96 9.55 1.46 -3.78
C SER A 96 11.04 1.32 -3.46
N MET A 97 11.55 2.09 -2.49
CA MET A 97 12.93 1.95 -2.05
C MET A 97 13.19 0.59 -1.38
N ALA A 98 12.25 0.13 -0.56
CA ALA A 98 12.35 -1.16 0.11
C ALA A 98 12.36 -2.34 -0.89
N GLY A 99 11.45 -2.33 -1.86
CA GLY A 99 11.37 -3.40 -2.86
C GLY A 99 12.50 -3.40 -3.88
N ALA A 100 13.14 -2.25 -4.12
CA ALA A 100 14.28 -2.15 -5.03
C ALA A 100 15.51 -2.95 -4.57
N GLU A 101 15.62 -3.33 -3.30
CA GLU A 101 16.69 -4.24 -2.83
C GLU A 101 16.57 -5.66 -3.41
N PHE A 102 15.38 -6.06 -3.87
CA PHE A 102 15.06 -7.42 -4.31
C PHE A 102 14.92 -7.57 -5.82
N LEU A 103 14.77 -6.45 -6.53
CA LEU A 103 14.41 -6.42 -7.94
C LEU A 103 15.52 -5.76 -8.76
N PRO A 104 15.59 -6.06 -10.07
CA PRO A 104 16.56 -5.40 -10.96
C PRO A 104 16.45 -3.87 -10.87
N ALA A 105 17.60 -3.18 -10.98
CA ALA A 105 17.67 -1.71 -10.87
C ALA A 105 16.75 -0.95 -11.85
N ARG A 106 16.35 -1.58 -12.97
CA ARG A 106 15.45 -1.00 -13.99
C ARG A 106 14.01 -1.49 -13.88
N SER A 107 13.60 -2.02 -12.73
CA SER A 107 12.22 -2.43 -12.49
C SER A 107 11.30 -1.22 -12.33
N CYS A 108 10.05 -1.36 -12.77
CA CYS A 108 9.03 -0.31 -12.63
C CYS A 108 8.81 0.03 -11.15
N SER A 109 8.68 1.31 -10.82
CA SER A 109 8.45 1.80 -9.45
C SER A 109 7.22 1.18 -8.79
N LEU A 110 6.15 0.96 -9.55
CA LEU A 110 4.94 0.29 -9.08
C LEU A 110 5.22 -1.15 -8.66
N VAL A 111 6.03 -1.89 -9.43
CA VAL A 111 6.42 -3.27 -9.11
C VAL A 111 7.30 -3.28 -7.86
N ASN A 112 8.26 -2.36 -7.76
CA ASN A 112 9.11 -2.22 -6.59
C ASN A 112 8.28 -1.91 -5.34
N ALA A 113 7.40 -0.92 -5.39
CA ALA A 113 6.56 -0.56 -4.24
C ALA A 113 5.61 -1.69 -3.84
N THR A 114 5.00 -2.36 -4.81
CA THR A 114 4.11 -3.51 -4.55
C THR A 114 4.88 -4.66 -3.91
N PHE A 115 6.08 -4.97 -4.40
CA PHE A 115 6.95 -5.98 -3.82
C PHE A 115 7.40 -5.59 -2.40
N GLY A 116 7.73 -4.30 -2.21
CA GLY A 116 8.02 -3.72 -0.91
C GLY A 116 6.89 -3.97 0.09
N VAL A 117 5.64 -3.67 -0.27
CA VAL A 117 4.47 -3.91 0.59
C VAL A 117 4.27 -5.39 0.94
N ILE A 118 4.52 -6.32 0.01
CA ILE A 118 4.33 -7.76 0.25
C ILE A 118 5.42 -8.34 1.15
N HIS A 119 6.66 -7.86 0.98
CA HIS A 119 7.80 -8.42 1.69
C HIS A 119 8.06 -7.72 3.03
N THR A 120 7.88 -6.40 3.13
CA THR A 120 8.19 -5.68 4.38
C THR A 120 7.11 -5.78 5.44
#